data_AF-R7TLX2-F1
#
_entry.id   AF-R7TLX2-F1
#
_cell.length_a   1.000
_cell.length_b   1.000
_cell.length_c   1.000
_cell.angle_alpha   90.00
_cell.angle_beta   90.00
_cell.angle_gamma   90.00
#
_symmetry.space_group_name_H-M   'P 1'
#
loop_
_entity.id
_entity.type
_entity.pdbx_description
1 polymer ?
#
loop_
_entity_poly.entity_id
_entity_poly.type
_entity_poly.pdbx_seq_one_letter_code
_entity_poly.pdbx_strand_id
1 'polypeptide(L)'
;MFMSVFWYYRPEHTETDKLPRCISCEVFASKHRDVIPVNCIEDKCYVLTLNEYCRYRAELKRLEDHCPPRPPLVQAVDSPADLKPNRLPNTGVDPESVFLCRKVYDVKLKRVLKNPQIHSSP
;
A
#
# COMPACT_ATOMS: atom_id res chain seq x y z
N MET A 1 -0.82 -23.49 -13.64
CA MET A 1 -1.83 -22.59 -13.03
C MET A 1 -1.43 -21.16 -13.35
N PHE A 2 -2.39 -20.30 -13.71
CA PHE A 2 -2.16 -18.89 -14.03
C PHE A 2 -2.99 -18.00 -13.09
N MET A 3 -2.56 -16.76 -12.89
CA MET A 3 -3.26 -15.76 -12.09
C MET A 3 -3.37 -14.43 -12.84
N SER A 4 -4.52 -13.78 -12.72
CA SER A 4 -4.69 -12.42 -13.23
C SER A 4 -4.22 -11.41 -12.20
N VAL A 5 -3.43 -10.43 -12.65
CA VAL A 5 -2.80 -9.42 -11.78
C VAL A 5 -3.06 -8.01 -12.30
N PHE A 6 -2.93 -7.03 -11.40
CA PHE A 6 -2.80 -5.62 -11.74
C PHE A 6 -1.41 -5.12 -11.36
N TRP A 7 -0.77 -4.38 -12.26
CA TRP A 7 0.59 -3.92 -12.06
C TRP A 7 0.66 -2.65 -11.19
N TYR A 8 1.63 -2.65 -10.29
CA TYR A 8 2.12 -1.45 -9.61
C TYR A 8 3.41 -0.99 -10.28
N TYR A 9 3.60 0.32 -10.36
CA TYR A 9 4.79 0.94 -10.93
C TYR A 9 5.59 1.66 -9.86
N ARG A 10 6.90 1.47 -9.87
CA ARG A 10 7.81 2.33 -9.11
C ARG A 10 7.98 3.68 -9.82
N PRO A 11 8.33 4.75 -9.09
CA PRO A 11 8.55 6.08 -9.67
C PRO A 11 9.55 6.07 -10.82
N GLU A 12 10.61 5.29 -10.69
CA GLU A 12 11.69 5.15 -11.68
C GLU A 12 11.21 4.50 -12.98
N HIS A 13 10.09 3.79 -12.93
CA HIS A 13 9.45 3.16 -14.10
C HIS A 13 8.39 4.06 -14.76
N THR A 14 8.27 5.32 -14.32
CA THR A 14 7.31 6.27 -14.91
C THR A 14 8.03 7.37 -15.67
N GLU A 15 7.47 7.79 -16.80
CA GLU A 15 7.95 8.93 -17.61
C GLU A 15 7.63 10.29 -16.96
N THR A 16 7.34 10.32 -15.65
CA THR A 16 7.06 11.56 -14.92
C THR A 16 8.36 12.10 -14.35
N ASP A 17 8.90 13.15 -14.99
CA ASP A 17 10.15 13.78 -14.59
C ASP A 17 10.17 14.14 -13.09
N LYS A 18 11.09 13.49 -12.38
CA LYS A 18 11.64 13.90 -11.08
C LYS A 18 10.59 14.33 -10.05
N LEU A 19 9.93 13.36 -9.43
CA LEU A 19 9.27 13.58 -8.13
C LEU A 19 10.36 13.82 -7.07
N PRO A 20 10.63 15.08 -6.63
CA PRO A 20 11.81 15.40 -5.81
C PRO A 20 11.74 14.86 -4.37
N ARG A 21 10.65 14.18 -4.03
CA ARG A 21 10.31 13.69 -2.69
C ARG A 21 9.66 12.31 -2.76
N CYS A 22 10.06 11.49 -3.73
CA CYS A 22 9.53 10.14 -3.76
C CYS A 22 10.19 9.32 -2.65
N ILE A 23 9.35 8.74 -1.80
CA ILE A 23 9.81 7.82 -0.75
C ILE A 23 10.24 6.53 -1.47
N SER A 24 11.38 5.93 -1.09
CA SER A 24 11.93 4.74 -1.76
C SER A 24 10.96 3.56 -1.84
N CYS A 25 10.03 3.46 -0.89
CA CYS A 25 8.98 2.45 -0.84
C CYS A 25 7.66 2.88 -1.51
N GLU A 26 7.60 4.03 -2.20
CA GLU A 26 6.38 4.49 -2.88
C GLU A 26 6.17 3.70 -4.18
N VAL A 27 4.94 3.24 -4.41
CA VAL A 27 4.48 2.58 -5.64
C VAL A 27 3.17 3.20 -6.10
N PHE A 28 2.87 3.10 -7.39
CA PHE A 28 1.66 3.63 -8.00
C PHE A 28 0.80 2.49 -8.54
N ALA A 29 -0.43 2.37 -8.05
CA ALA A 29 -1.38 1.40 -8.58
C ALA A 29 -1.73 1.73 -10.04
N SER A 30 -1.99 0.73 -10.87
CA SER A 30 -2.42 0.93 -12.26
C SER A 30 -3.60 0.02 -12.63
N LYS A 31 -4.32 0.40 -13.69
CA LYS A 31 -5.33 -0.45 -14.35
C LYS A 31 -4.71 -1.42 -15.36
N HIS A 32 -3.38 -1.48 -15.48
CA HIS A 32 -2.70 -2.45 -16.32
C HIS A 32 -2.90 -3.86 -15.77
N ARG A 33 -3.75 -4.62 -16.46
CA ARG A 33 -4.08 -6.01 -16.14
C ARG A 33 -3.26 -6.96 -16.99
N ASP A 34 -2.83 -8.05 -16.38
CA ASP A 34 -2.08 -9.12 -17.05
C ASP A 34 -2.46 -10.51 -16.49
N VAL A 35 -1.90 -11.57 -17.08
CA VAL A 35 -1.97 -12.95 -16.62
C VAL A 35 -0.57 -13.55 -16.53
N ILE A 36 -0.13 -13.89 -15.32
CA ILE A 36 1.20 -14.45 -15.07
C ILE A 36 1.08 -15.91 -14.59
N PRO A 37 2.07 -16.78 -14.88
CA PRO A 37 2.09 -18.11 -14.30
C PRO A 37 2.46 -18.02 -12.81
N VAL A 38 1.85 -18.87 -11.99
CA VAL A 38 1.99 -18.79 -10.51
C VAL A 38 3.42 -19.03 -10.04
N ASN A 39 4.21 -19.78 -10.80
CA ASN A 39 5.62 -20.04 -10.51
C ASN A 39 6.52 -18.80 -10.64
N CYS A 40 6.03 -17.69 -11.22
CA CYS A 40 6.75 -16.42 -11.27
C CYS A 40 6.51 -15.53 -10.03
N ILE A 41 5.71 -15.98 -9.06
CA ILE A 41 5.49 -15.23 -7.81
C ILE A 41 6.60 -15.60 -6.83
N GLU A 42 7.43 -14.62 -6.46
CA GLU A 42 8.54 -14.82 -5.53
C GLU A 42 8.09 -14.75 -4.07
N ASP A 43 7.36 -13.68 -3.70
CA ASP A 43 6.94 -13.45 -2.31
C ASP A 43 5.66 -12.58 -2.22
N LYS A 44 5.13 -12.46 -1.00
CA LYS A 44 4.03 -11.57 -0.64
C LYS A 44 4.59 -10.26 -0.09
N CYS A 45 3.88 -9.18 -0.39
CA CYS A 45 4.18 -7.85 0.14
C CYS A 45 2.89 -7.13 0.55
N TYR A 46 3.04 -6.01 1.24
CA TYR A 46 1.94 -5.16 1.69
C TYR A 46 1.99 -3.82 0.96
N VAL A 47 0.85 -3.39 0.43
CA VAL A 47 0.71 -2.05 -0.15
C VAL A 47 -0.31 -1.29 0.68
N LEU A 48 0.16 -0.24 1.35
CA LEU A 48 -0.62 0.53 2.33
C LEU A 48 -1.05 1.88 1.75
N THR A 49 -2.25 2.33 2.13
CA THR A 49 -2.63 3.74 1.97
C THR A 49 -1.74 4.64 2.82
N LEU A 50 -1.74 5.95 2.55
CA LEU A 50 -0.95 6.91 3.35
C LEU A 50 -1.26 6.82 4.85
N ASN A 51 -2.54 6.75 5.22
CA ASN A 51 -2.95 6.68 6.62
C ASN A 51 -2.49 5.37 7.28
N GLU A 52 -2.61 4.25 6.58
CA GLU A 52 -2.14 2.94 7.05
C GLU A 52 -0.63 2.93 7.23
N TYR A 53 0.12 3.46 6.25
CA TYR A 53 1.56 3.54 6.29
C TYR A 53 2.05 4.43 7.44
N CYS A 54 1.41 5.58 7.68
CA CYS A 54 1.74 6.43 8.83
C CYS A 54 1.53 5.72 10.16
N ARG A 55 0.44 4.94 10.31
CA ARG A 55 0.20 4.14 11.52
C ARG A 55 1.26 3.04 11.69
N TYR A 56 1.59 2.34 10.62
CA TYR A 56 2.64 1.32 10.60
C TYR A 56 4.00 1.91 11.04
N ARG A 57 4.41 3.03 10.46
CA ARG A 57 5.67 3.71 10.81
C ARG A 57 5.68 4.23 12.25
N ALA A 58 4.55 4.76 12.74
CA ALA A 58 4.43 5.19 14.13
C ALA A 58 4.57 4.01 15.10
N GLU A 59 4.00 2.86 14.76
CA GLU A 59 4.10 1.63 15.56
C GLU A 59 5.52 1.06 15.60
N LEU A 60 6.21 1.02 14.44
CA LEU A 60 7.63 0.63 14.40
C LEU A 60 8.48 1.54 15.29
N LYS A 61 8.29 2.86 15.17
CA LYS A 61 9.01 3.83 16.01
C LYS A 61 8.70 3.64 17.50
N ARG A 62 7.44 3.37 17.84
CA ARG A 62 7.04 3.10 19.24
C ARG A 62 7.78 1.88 19.81
N LEU A 63 7.90 0.81 19.03
CA LEU A 63 8.61 -0.41 19.43
C LEU A 63 10.12 -0.18 19.58
N GLU A 64 10.71 0.58 18.65
CA GLU A 64 12.11 1.03 18.69
C GLU A 64 12.39 1.87 19.96
N ASP A 65 11.50 2.82 20.26
CA ASP A 65 11.57 3.68 21.44
C ASP A 65 11.13 2.98 22.75
N HIS A 66 10.78 1.68 22.70
CA HIS A 66 10.25 0.87 23.81
C HIS A 66 9.08 1.50 24.59
N CYS A 67 8.29 2.33 23.91
CA CYS A 67 7.13 2.99 24.50
C CYS A 67 5.97 2.00 24.65
N PRO A 68 5.11 2.09 25.68
CA PRO A 68 3.94 1.21 25.82
C PRO A 68 2.88 1.50 24.74
N PRO A 69 2.01 0.52 24.40
CA PRO A 69 0.95 0.72 23.42
C PRO A 69 -0.01 1.82 23.87
N ARG A 70 -0.45 2.65 22.92
CA ARG A 70 -1.44 3.69 23.21
C ARG A 70 -2.81 3.04 23.40
N PRO A 71 -3.54 3.35 24.48
CA PRO A 71 -4.89 2.83 24.65
C PRO A 71 -5.79 3.30 23.49
N PRO A 72 -6.74 2.46 23.02
CA PRO A 72 -7.70 2.85 22.01
C PRO A 72 -8.46 4.10 22.46
N LEU A 73 -8.48 5.15 21.62
CA LEU A 73 -9.26 6.37 21.90
C LEU A 73 -10.76 6.18 21.60
N VAL A 74 -11.10 5.14 20.85
CA VAL A 74 -12.47 4.80 20.48
C VAL A 74 -12.87 3.56 21.26
N GLN A 75 -14.09 3.58 21.82
CA GLN A 75 -14.69 2.43 22.50
C GLN A 75 -14.67 1.21 21.57
N ALA A 76 -14.40 0.03 22.14
CA ALA A 76 -14.47 -1.23 21.39
C ALA A 76 -15.86 -1.33 20.76
N VAL A 77 -15.91 -1.50 19.44
CA VAL A 77 -17.17 -1.77 18.74
C VAL A 77 -17.73 -3.10 19.27
N ASP A 78 -19.01 -3.09 19.64
CA ASP A 78 -19.69 -4.23 20.27
C ASP A 78 -19.78 -5.46 19.36
N SER A 79 -19.59 -5.29 18.05
CA SER A 79 -19.67 -6.36 17.05
C SER A 79 -18.36 -6.52 16.28
N PRO A 80 -17.70 -7.70 16.35
CA PRO A 80 -16.52 -8.04 15.54
C PRO A 80 -16.76 -7.98 14.02
N ALA A 81 -18.02 -8.02 13.58
CA ALA A 81 -18.39 -7.97 12.16
C ALA A 81 -18.19 -6.58 11.53
N ASP A 82 -18.21 -5.51 12.35
CA ASP A 82 -18.00 -4.13 11.89
C ASP A 82 -16.53 -3.72 11.87
N LEU A 83 -15.66 -4.53 12.49
CA LEU A 83 -14.22 -4.37 12.39
C LEU A 83 -13.76 -4.80 11.01
N LYS A 84 -13.37 -3.81 10.18
CA LYS A 84 -12.57 -4.12 8.99
C LYS A 84 -11.37 -4.98 9.44
N PRO A 85 -11.11 -6.13 8.79
CA PRO A 85 -9.96 -6.95 9.11
C PRO A 85 -8.72 -6.07 9.16
N ASN A 86 -7.89 -6.21 10.20
CA ASN A 86 -6.67 -5.43 10.31
C ASN A 86 -5.76 -5.79 9.12
N ARG A 87 -5.78 -4.94 8.08
CA ARG A 87 -4.96 -5.12 6.86
C ARG A 87 -3.54 -4.60 7.05
N LEU A 88 -3.20 -4.13 8.26
CA LEU A 88 -1.85 -3.67 8.55
C LEU A 88 -0.91 -4.88 8.69
N PRO A 89 0.33 -4.80 8.17
CA PRO A 89 1.33 -5.82 8.39
C PRO A 89 1.60 -5.99 9.89
N ASN A 90 1.87 -7.23 10.30
CA ASN A 90 2.37 -7.50 11.63
C ASN A 90 3.76 -6.84 11.80
N THR A 91 4.12 -6.53 13.03
CA THR A 91 5.39 -5.84 13.36
C THR A 91 6.65 -6.67 13.08
N GLY A 92 6.51 -7.99 12.83
CA GLY A 92 7.61 -8.88 12.43
C GLY A 92 7.81 -9.04 10.92
N VAL A 93 7.06 -8.30 10.09
CA VAL A 93 7.22 -8.31 8.63
C VAL A 93 8.46 -7.49 8.24
N ASP A 94 9.22 -7.95 7.26
CA ASP A 94 10.36 -7.21 6.71
C ASP A 94 9.91 -5.83 6.19
N PRO A 95 10.45 -4.71 6.72
CA PRO A 95 10.11 -3.37 6.26
C PRO A 95 10.23 -3.15 4.74
N GLU A 96 11.13 -3.86 4.06
CA GLU A 96 11.33 -3.75 2.60
C GLU A 96 10.18 -4.38 1.80
N SER A 97 9.36 -5.21 2.45
CA SER A 97 8.13 -5.78 1.86
C SER A 97 6.89 -4.89 2.06
N VAL A 98 7.04 -3.70 2.66
CA VAL A 98 5.93 -2.77 2.95
C VAL A 98 6.05 -1.49 2.10
N PHE A 99 5.12 -1.34 1.17
CA PHE A 99 5.07 -0.25 0.20
C PHE A 99 3.97 0.76 0.51
N LEU A 100 4.19 2.01 0.13
CA LEU A 100 3.21 3.10 0.20
C LEU A 100 2.56 3.31 -1.17
N CYS A 101 1.23 3.31 -1.22
CA CYS A 101 0.48 3.71 -2.40
C CYS A 101 -0.50 4.85 -2.08
N ARG A 102 -0.28 6.01 -2.68
CA ARG A 102 -1.16 7.21 -2.54
C ARG A 102 -1.49 7.88 -3.88
N LYS A 103 -1.06 7.27 -4.99
CA LYS A 103 -1.27 7.77 -6.36
C LYS A 103 -1.55 6.60 -7.30
N VAL A 104 -2.18 6.91 -8.42
CA VAL A 104 -2.42 5.95 -9.51
C VAL A 104 -1.64 6.36 -10.73
N TYR A 105 -1.04 5.39 -11.42
CA TYR A 105 -0.38 5.60 -12.70
C TYR A 105 -1.31 5.19 -13.84
N ASP A 106 -1.62 6.16 -14.70
CA ASP A 106 -2.32 5.93 -15.96
C ASP A 106 -1.27 5.61 -17.03
N VAL A 107 -1.16 4.32 -17.37
CA VAL A 107 -0.19 3.80 -18.35
C VAL A 107 -0.49 4.34 -19.76
N LYS A 108 -1.76 4.57 -20.10
CA LYS A 108 -2.14 5.04 -21.44
C LYS A 108 -1.75 6.49 -21.65
N LEU A 109 -2.01 7.32 -20.63
CA LEU A 109 -1.72 8.75 -20.65
C LEU A 109 -0.34 9.09 -20.09
N LYS A 110 0.44 8.07 -19.68
CA LYS A 110 1.79 8.18 -19.11
C LYS A 110 1.90 9.21 -17.98
N ARG A 111 0.89 9.28 -17.12
CA ARG A 111 0.81 10.29 -16.04
C ARG A 111 0.42 9.71 -14.69
N VAL A 112 0.91 10.36 -13.64
CA VAL A 112 0.56 10.03 -12.25
C VAL A 112 -0.56 10.94 -11.75
N LEU A 113 -1.65 10.33 -11.27
CA LEU A 113 -2.82 11.00 -10.72
C LEU A 113 -2.75 11.03 -9.19
N LYS A 114 -2.90 12.22 -8.60
CA LYS A 114 -3.05 12.39 -7.14
C LYS A 114 -4.51 12.18 -6.77
N ASN A 115 -4.77 11.23 -5.89
CA ASN A 115 -6.09 10.97 -5.31
C ASN A 115 -7.20 10.64 -6.34
N PRO A 116 -7.19 9.43 -6.92
CA PRO A 116 -8.33 8.99 -7.71
C PRO A 116 -9.45 8.72 -6.72
N GLN A 117 -10.38 9.66 -6.60
CA GLN A 117 -11.74 9.27 -6.24
C GLN A 117 -12.10 8.21 -7.28
N ILE A 118 -12.13 6.95 -6.86
CA ILE A 118 -12.64 5.88 -7.70
C ILE A 118 -14.12 6.23 -7.81
N HIS A 119 -14.47 7.03 -8.82
CA HIS A 119 -15.84 7.07 -9.28
C HIS A 119 -16.09 5.65 -9.76
N SER A 120 -16.66 4.83 -8.88
CA SER A 120 -17.47 3.70 -9.24
C SER A 120 -18.61 4.28 -10.06
N SER A 121 -18.37 4.40 -11.37
CA SER A 121 -19.46 4.56 -12.32
C SER A 121 -20.32 3.30 -12.24
N PRO A 122 -21.65 3.45 -12.23
CA PRO A 122 -22.61 2.37 -12.04
C PRO A 122 -22.55 1.30 -13.12
#